data_AF-A0A9D4D672-F1
#
_entry.id   AF-A0A9D4D672-F1
#
_cell.length_a   1.000
_cell.length_b   1.000
_cell.length_c   1.000
_cell.angle_alpha   90.00
_cell.angle_beta   90.00
_cell.angle_gamma   90.00
#
_symmetry.space_group_name_H-M   'P 1'
#
loop_
_entity.id
_entity.type
_entity.pdbx_description
1 polymer ?
#
loop_
_entity_poly.entity_id
_entity_poly.type
_entity_poly.pdbx_seq_one_letter_code
_entity_poly.pdbx_strand_id
1 'polypeptide(L)'
;MKFKSIRSVGIDISPNPETVSKKVSEQDMTDMLTNKIQDDTEFEFEELKRVEVEGKKKMKKLNPRTQKKSIIKHTQLQFRDFLQHVSRLETQYTAIRNLKANLPRNEILIHMDFAENSTCSNADEFQSAYWNSTGVTLHPVVAYYKEEEEMKHKNLIFVSDVTDHNSTVVVEILKKN
;
A
#
# COMPACT_ATOMS: atom_id res chain seq x y z
N MET A 1 0.65 6.62 8.20
CA MET A 1 0.84 7.39 9.45
C MET A 1 2.30 7.86 9.56
N LYS A 2 2.57 9.11 9.95
CA LYS A 2 3.95 9.65 10.09
C LYS A 2 4.39 9.64 11.56
N PHE A 3 5.01 8.57 12.04
CA PHE A 3 5.48 8.46 13.44
C PHE A 3 6.49 9.54 13.85
N LYS A 4 7.25 10.10 12.91
CA LYS A 4 8.15 11.24 13.15
C LYS A 4 7.40 12.47 13.69
N SER A 5 6.19 12.73 13.19
CA SER A 5 5.36 13.86 13.63
C SER A 5 4.78 13.66 15.03
N ILE A 6 4.63 12.41 15.47
CA ILE A 6 4.21 12.08 16.85
C ILE A 6 5.39 12.30 17.82
N ARG A 7 6.60 11.89 17.43
CA ARG A 7 7.83 12.15 18.20
C ARG A 7 8.13 13.63 18.42
N SER A 8 7.83 14.50 17.44
CA SER A 8 8.03 15.94 17.61
C SER A 8 7.15 16.57 18.69
N VAL A 9 6.09 15.89 19.13
CA VAL A 9 5.22 16.31 20.25
C VAL A 9 5.71 15.71 21.60
N GLY A 10 6.89 15.08 21.61
CA GLY A 10 7.48 14.49 22.82
C GLY A 10 6.87 13.14 23.23
N ILE A 11 6.20 12.46 22.30
CA ILE A 11 5.70 11.10 22.46
C ILE A 11 6.78 10.14 21.94
N ASP A 12 7.41 9.40 22.84
CA ASP A 12 8.42 8.41 22.46
C ASP A 12 7.73 7.14 21.92
N ILE A 13 7.82 6.96 20.60
CA ILE A 13 7.27 5.81 19.88
C ILE A 13 8.32 5.24 18.96
N SER A 14 8.45 3.92 18.86
CA SER A 14 9.42 3.27 17.97
C SER A 14 9.27 3.75 16.51
N PRO A 15 10.37 3.93 15.74
CA PRO A 15 10.25 4.27 14.33
C PRO A 15 9.93 3.03 13.47
N ASN A 16 10.06 1.82 14.03
CA ASN A 16 9.77 0.55 13.38
C ASN A 16 8.27 0.23 13.50
N PRO A 17 7.53 0.18 12.37
CA PRO A 17 6.12 -0.18 12.32
C PRO A 17 5.74 -1.45 13.10
N GLU A 18 6.49 -2.53 12.96
CA GLU A 18 6.18 -3.81 13.61
C GLU A 18 6.34 -3.75 15.13
N THR A 19 7.29 -2.93 15.61
CA THR A 19 7.48 -2.74 17.04
C THR A 19 6.31 -1.95 17.63
N VAL A 20 5.77 -0.99 16.87
CA VAL A 20 4.61 -0.20 17.27
C VAL A 20 3.36 -1.07 17.32
N SER A 21 3.08 -1.85 16.27
CA SER A 21 1.87 -2.69 16.22
C SER A 21 1.80 -3.73 17.34
N LYS A 22 2.95 -4.20 17.83
CA LYS A 22 3.03 -5.21 18.90
C LYS A 22 2.95 -4.64 20.32
N LYS A 23 3.28 -3.35 20.51
CA LYS A 23 3.46 -2.75 21.85
C LYS A 23 2.48 -1.64 22.17
N VAL A 24 1.80 -1.08 21.18
CA VAL A 24 0.95 0.10 21.35
C VAL A 24 -0.44 -0.23 20.84
N SER A 25 -1.42 -0.26 21.74
CA SER A 25 -2.83 -0.38 21.39
C SER A 25 -3.41 0.98 20.95
N GLU A 26 -4.61 0.93 20.37
CA GLU A 26 -5.34 2.16 20.03
C GLU A 26 -5.64 3.02 21.27
N GLN A 27 -5.87 2.38 22.42
CA GLN A 27 -6.08 3.06 23.68
C GLN A 27 -4.80 3.73 24.18
N ASP A 28 -3.66 3.03 24.14
CA ASP A 28 -2.36 3.59 24.55
C ASP A 28 -2.02 4.85 23.73
N MET A 29 -2.24 4.80 22.41
CA MET A 29 -2.05 5.94 21.52
C MET A 29 -2.96 7.12 21.91
N THR A 30 -4.22 6.83 22.26
CA THR A 30 -5.19 7.85 22.68
C THR A 30 -4.76 8.53 23.98
N ASP A 31 -4.31 7.74 24.95
CA ASP A 31 -3.88 8.23 26.26
C ASP A 31 -2.59 9.06 26.13
N MET A 32 -1.64 8.60 25.32
CA MET A 32 -0.41 9.36 25.00
C MET A 32 -0.72 10.74 24.42
N LEU A 33 -1.66 10.82 23.47
CA LEU A 33 -2.05 12.09 22.84
C LEU A 33 -2.83 12.98 23.80
N THR A 34 -3.76 12.41 24.57
CA THR A 34 -4.61 13.16 25.50
C THR A 34 -3.80 13.80 26.63
N ASN A 35 -2.80 13.08 27.15
CA ASN A 35 -1.95 13.53 28.26
C ASN A 35 -0.90 14.57 27.83
N LYS A 36 -0.48 14.57 26.56
CA LYS A 36 0.59 15.46 26.06
C LYS A 36 0.08 16.73 25.40
N ILE A 37 -1.14 16.71 24.88
CA ILE A 37 -1.72 17.85 24.16
C ILE A 37 -2.61 18.66 25.11
N GLN A 38 -2.44 19.98 25.17
CA GLN A 38 -3.32 20.89 25.94
C GLN A 38 -4.61 21.21 25.16
N ASP A 39 -5.71 21.48 25.87
CA ASP A 39 -7.05 21.64 25.27
C ASP A 39 -7.20 22.90 24.40
N ASP A 40 -6.53 24.00 24.76
CA ASP A 40 -6.62 25.29 24.07
C ASP A 40 -5.65 25.45 22.90
N THR A 41 -4.93 24.38 22.52
CA THR A 41 -3.94 24.44 21.43
C THR A 41 -4.59 24.18 20.07
N GLU A 42 -4.48 25.14 19.16
CA GLU A 42 -4.68 24.90 17.72
C GLU A 42 -3.44 24.26 17.11
N PHE A 43 -3.63 23.25 16.27
CA PHE A 43 -2.53 22.60 15.56
C PHE A 43 -2.70 22.75 14.06
N GLU A 44 -1.58 23.03 13.41
CA GLU A 44 -1.42 22.90 11.97
C GLU A 44 -0.78 21.55 11.67
N PHE A 45 -1.38 20.76 10.78
CA PHE A 45 -0.83 19.46 10.39
C PHE A 45 -0.90 19.27 8.88
N GLU A 46 0.03 18.50 8.33
CA GLU A 46 0.10 18.23 6.90
C GLU A 46 -0.74 17.00 6.52
N GLU A 47 -1.72 17.18 5.64
CA GLU A 47 -2.54 16.09 5.10
C GLU A 47 -2.47 16.07 3.57
N LEU A 48 -2.36 14.88 2.98
CA LEU A 48 -2.51 14.68 1.54
C LEU A 48 -3.95 14.26 1.25
N LYS A 49 -4.72 15.13 0.60
CA LYS A 49 -6.13 14.88 0.28
C LYS A 49 -6.39 14.97 -1.22
N ARG A 50 -7.26 14.10 -1.73
CA ARG A 50 -7.83 14.26 -3.07
C ARG A 50 -8.79 15.45 -3.04
N VAL A 51 -8.48 16.47 -3.82
CA VAL A 51 -9.30 17.67 -3.99
C VAL A 51 -9.67 17.82 -5.45
N GLU A 52 -10.87 18.33 -5.70
CA GLU A 52 -11.32 18.64 -7.04
C GLU A 52 -10.88 20.06 -7.40
N VAL A 53 -10.10 20.17 -8.46
CA VAL A 53 -9.61 21.44 -8.99
C VAL A 53 -9.95 21.46 -10.46
N GLU A 54 -10.81 22.39 -10.86
CA GLU A 54 -11.24 22.55 -12.27
C GLU A 54 -11.80 21.24 -12.86
N GLY A 55 -12.63 20.53 -12.10
CA GLY A 55 -13.26 19.26 -12.52
C GLY A 55 -12.31 18.05 -12.57
N LYS A 56 -11.04 18.20 -12.18
CA LYS A 56 -10.07 17.09 -12.08
C LYS A 56 -9.71 16.82 -10.62
N LYS A 57 -9.78 15.54 -10.21
CA LYS A 57 -9.32 15.09 -8.89
C LYS A 57 -7.79 15.07 -8.86
N LYS A 58 -7.18 15.93 -8.04
CA LYS A 58 -5.73 16.00 -7.84
C LYS A 58 -5.40 15.77 -6.37
N MET A 59 -4.26 15.14 -6.10
CA MET A 59 -3.71 15.10 -4.74
C MET A 59 -3.13 16.48 -4.41
N LYS A 60 -3.53 17.08 -3.30
CA LYS A 60 -2.88 18.28 -2.76
C LYS A 60 -2.47 18.07 -1.31
N LYS A 61 -1.35 18.70 -0.96
CA LYS A 61 -0.92 18.87 0.42
C LYS A 61 -1.69 20.04 1.02
N LEU A 62 -2.36 19.79 2.13
CA LEU A 62 -3.13 20.77 2.88
C LEU A 62 -2.50 20.92 4.26
N ASN A 63 -2.57 22.13 4.81
CA ASN A 63 -2.14 22.44 6.17
C ASN A 63 -3.33 22.95 7.00
N PRO A 64 -4.35 22.13 7.26
CA PRO A 64 -5.49 22.53 8.09
C PRO A 64 -5.04 22.90 9.51
N ARG A 65 -5.66 23.94 10.06
CA ARG A 65 -5.63 24.26 11.49
C ARG A 65 -6.86 23.68 12.16
N THR A 66 -6.67 22.99 13.28
CA THR A 66 -7.78 22.38 14.02
C THR A 66 -7.48 22.25 15.51
N GLN A 67 -8.52 22.00 16.30
CA GLN A 67 -8.45 21.78 17.74
C GLN A 67 -8.02 20.35 18.11
N LYS A 68 -7.52 20.18 19.34
CA LYS A 68 -7.08 18.92 19.96
C LYS A 68 -7.99 17.73 19.66
N LYS A 69 -9.30 17.87 19.92
CA LYS A 69 -10.27 16.76 19.78
C LYS A 69 -10.31 16.17 18.38
N SER A 70 -10.23 17.03 17.35
CA SER A 70 -10.22 16.58 15.95
C SER A 70 -8.93 15.85 15.59
N ILE A 71 -7.80 16.25 16.14
CA ILE A 71 -6.49 15.62 15.88
C ILE A 71 -6.39 14.26 16.53
N ILE A 72 -6.84 14.14 17.78
CA ILE A 72 -6.88 12.85 18.48
C ILE A 72 -7.71 11.87 17.64
N LYS A 73 -8.92 12.29 17.23
CA LYS A 73 -9.78 11.46 16.37
C LYS A 73 -9.13 11.10 15.03
N HIS A 74 -8.51 12.07 14.36
CA HIS A 74 -7.84 11.82 13.08
C HIS A 74 -6.66 10.85 13.24
N THR A 75 -5.89 11.01 14.31
CA THR A 75 -4.73 10.16 14.61
C THR A 75 -5.15 8.75 14.99
N GLN A 76 -6.23 8.59 15.76
CA GLN A 76 -6.84 7.28 16.05
C GLN A 76 -7.24 6.54 14.79
N LEU A 77 -7.93 7.22 13.86
CA LEU A 77 -8.32 6.61 12.59
C LEU A 77 -7.10 6.17 11.78
N GLN A 78 -6.09 7.04 11.63
CA GLN A 78 -4.85 6.67 10.94
C GLN A 78 -4.10 5.53 11.63
N PHE A 79 -4.14 5.45 12.96
CA PHE A 79 -3.49 4.39 13.72
C PHE A 79 -4.20 3.05 13.53
N ARG A 80 -5.53 3.06 13.53
CA ARG A 80 -6.34 1.87 13.27
C ARG A 80 -6.09 1.33 11.86
N ASP A 81 -6.12 2.21 10.85
CA ASP A 81 -5.81 1.83 9.47
C ASP A 81 -4.39 1.25 9.36
N PHE A 82 -3.44 1.84 10.09
CA PHE A 82 -2.08 1.33 10.18
C PHE A 82 -2.01 -0.07 10.80
N LEU A 83 -2.65 -0.31 11.95
CA LEU A 83 -2.69 -1.64 12.58
C LEU A 83 -3.32 -2.69 11.67
N GLN A 84 -4.41 -2.33 10.99
CA GLN A 84 -5.06 -3.21 10.02
C GLN A 84 -4.13 -3.53 8.86
N HIS A 85 -3.38 -2.55 8.36
CA HIS A 85 -2.39 -2.77 7.30
C HIS A 85 -1.28 -3.74 7.74
N VAL A 86 -0.72 -3.56 8.95
CA VAL A 86 0.31 -4.46 9.47
C VAL A 86 -0.22 -5.88 9.66
N SER A 87 -1.42 -6.03 10.22
CA SER A 87 -2.07 -7.33 10.37
C SER A 87 -2.27 -8.05 9.04
N ARG A 88 -2.69 -7.33 7.98
CA ARG A 88 -2.81 -7.89 6.63
C ARG A 88 -1.47 -8.35 6.08
N LEU A 89 -0.42 -7.54 6.26
CA LEU A 89 0.94 -7.87 5.82
C LEU A 89 1.45 -9.13 6.52
N GLU A 90 1.32 -9.23 7.85
CA GLU A 90 1.73 -10.41 8.62
C GLU A 90 0.96 -11.66 8.20
N THR A 91 -0.35 -11.52 7.95
CA THR A 91 -1.22 -12.61 7.48
C THR A 91 -0.79 -13.10 6.10
N GLN A 92 -0.59 -12.19 5.14
CA GLN A 92 -0.17 -12.51 3.77
C GLN A 92 1.21 -13.17 3.77
N TYR A 93 2.16 -12.62 4.53
CA TYR A 93 3.50 -13.16 4.64
C TYR A 93 3.49 -14.58 5.22
N THR A 94 2.77 -14.78 6.31
CA THR A 94 2.62 -16.11 6.95
C THR A 94 1.97 -17.11 6.00
N ALA A 95 0.89 -16.71 5.31
CA ALA A 95 0.21 -17.56 4.34
C ALA A 95 1.14 -17.97 3.19
N ILE A 96 1.85 -17.03 2.57
CA ILE A 96 2.79 -17.31 1.47
C ILE A 96 3.94 -18.21 1.95
N ARG A 97 4.48 -17.96 3.14
CA ARG A 97 5.54 -18.80 3.72
C ARG A 97 5.06 -20.24 3.92
N ASN A 98 3.86 -20.42 4.46
CA ASN A 98 3.28 -21.74 4.68
C ASN A 98 2.97 -22.46 3.36
N LEU A 99 2.45 -21.75 2.36
CA LEU A 99 2.20 -22.30 1.02
C LEU A 99 3.50 -22.76 0.36
N LYS A 100 4.57 -21.95 0.43
CA LYS A 100 5.89 -22.31 -0.10
C LYS A 100 6.49 -23.53 0.60
N ALA A 101 6.38 -23.62 1.92
CA ALA A 101 6.90 -24.75 2.70
C ALA A 101 6.18 -26.07 2.40
N ASN A 102 4.86 -26.00 2.15
CA ASN A 102 4.01 -27.18 1.97
C ASN A 102 3.57 -27.41 0.52
N LEU A 103 4.22 -26.77 -0.46
CA LEU A 103 3.84 -26.86 -1.87
C LEU A 103 3.97 -28.32 -2.38
N PRO A 104 2.90 -28.93 -2.92
CA PRO A 104 2.96 -30.25 -3.55
C PRO A 104 3.76 -30.24 -4.87
N ARG A 105 4.28 -31.41 -5.30
CA ARG A 105 5.05 -31.52 -6.57
C ARG A 105 4.20 -31.28 -7.82
N ASN A 106 2.91 -31.55 -7.75
CA ASN A 106 1.94 -31.42 -8.84
C ASN A 106 1.24 -30.05 -8.86
N GLU A 107 1.66 -29.11 -8.01
CA GLU A 107 1.07 -27.78 -7.89
C GLU A 107 2.11 -26.69 -8.10
N ILE A 108 1.62 -25.52 -8.51
CA ILE A 108 2.42 -24.32 -8.72
C ILE A 108 1.80 -23.21 -7.88
N LEU A 109 2.63 -22.49 -7.12
CA LEU A 109 2.22 -21.29 -6.42
C LEU A 109 2.56 -20.07 -7.28
N ILE A 110 1.52 -19.36 -7.72
CA ILE A 110 1.65 -18.13 -8.50
C ILE A 110 1.54 -16.93 -7.55
N HIS A 111 2.59 -16.13 -7.46
CA HIS A 111 2.60 -14.86 -6.77
C HIS A 111 2.64 -13.73 -7.80
N MET A 112 1.57 -12.96 -7.90
CA MET A 112 1.41 -11.89 -8.89
C MET A 112 1.18 -10.55 -8.20
N ASP A 113 1.74 -9.49 -8.80
CA ASP A 113 1.51 -8.10 -8.40
C ASP A 113 1.17 -7.25 -9.62
N PHE A 114 0.61 -6.07 -9.40
CA PHE A 114 0.37 -5.06 -10.43
C PHE A 114 1.51 -4.05 -10.41
N ALA A 115 2.26 -3.93 -11.50
CA ALA A 115 3.18 -2.81 -11.66
C ALA A 115 2.42 -1.54 -12.07
N GLU A 116 3.09 -0.40 -11.96
CA GLU A 116 2.57 0.88 -12.42
C GLU A 116 2.28 0.85 -13.93
N ASN A 117 1.20 1.54 -14.34
CA ASN A 117 0.82 1.63 -15.74
C ASN A 117 1.92 2.35 -16.52
N SER A 118 2.50 1.66 -17.48
CA SER A 118 3.53 2.19 -18.36
C SER A 118 2.88 2.77 -19.60
N THR A 119 3.31 3.95 -20.01
CA THR A 119 2.88 4.52 -21.29
C THR A 119 3.84 4.05 -22.36
N CYS A 120 3.36 3.26 -23.32
CA CYS A 120 4.14 2.93 -24.51
C CYS A 120 4.06 4.08 -25.49
N SER A 121 5.21 4.55 -25.97
CA SER A 121 5.29 5.49 -27.10
C SER A 121 6.11 4.84 -28.22
N ASN A 122 5.65 4.97 -29.46
CA ASN A 122 6.40 4.49 -30.61
C ASN A 122 7.68 5.30 -30.78
N ALA A 123 8.81 4.61 -30.91
CA ALA A 123 10.12 5.24 -31.04
C ALA A 123 10.39 5.85 -32.43
N ASP A 124 9.60 5.49 -33.45
CA ASP A 124 9.96 5.76 -34.85
C ASP A 124 9.45 7.10 -35.44
N GLU A 125 8.53 7.83 -34.81
CA GLU A 125 8.09 9.13 -35.36
C GLU A 125 7.71 10.17 -34.30
N PHE A 126 8.37 11.33 -34.33
CA PHE A 126 8.21 12.46 -33.41
C PHE A 126 6.76 12.99 -33.28
N GLN A 127 5.92 12.78 -34.30
CA GLN A 127 4.52 13.22 -34.31
C GLN A 127 3.54 12.14 -33.79
N SER A 128 3.94 10.87 -33.78
CA SER A 128 3.09 9.74 -33.35
C SER A 128 2.93 9.65 -31.83
N ALA A 129 3.89 10.21 -31.07
CA ALA A 129 3.85 10.27 -29.61
C ALA A 129 2.65 11.06 -29.05
N TYR A 130 2.09 12.00 -29.82
CA TYR A 130 0.91 12.78 -29.41
C TYR A 130 -0.43 12.03 -29.64
N TRP A 131 -0.44 10.97 -30.44
CA TRP A 131 -1.68 10.29 -30.86
C TRP A 131 -1.74 8.80 -30.49
N ASN A 132 -0.60 8.13 -30.25
CA ASN A 132 -0.52 6.68 -30.02
C ASN A 132 0.10 6.30 -28.66
N SER A 133 -0.20 7.06 -27.60
CA SER A 133 0.19 6.65 -26.25
C SER A 133 -0.84 5.68 -25.66
N THR A 134 -0.65 4.37 -25.85
CA THR A 134 -1.48 3.35 -25.17
C THR A 134 -0.89 3.03 -23.80
N GLY A 135 -1.68 3.21 -22.76
CA GLY A 135 -1.33 2.76 -21.41
C GLY A 135 -1.41 1.24 -21.32
N VAL A 136 -0.35 0.60 -20.84
CA VAL A 136 -0.31 -0.83 -20.57
C VAL A 136 0.05 -1.06 -19.11
N THR A 137 -0.46 -2.14 -18.54
CA THR A 137 -0.09 -2.61 -17.21
C THR A 137 0.86 -3.78 -17.35
N LEU A 138 1.98 -3.72 -16.62
CA LEU A 138 2.89 -4.86 -16.47
C LEU A 138 2.45 -5.65 -15.24
N HIS A 139 2.35 -6.97 -15.38
CA HIS A 139 2.01 -7.90 -14.31
C HIS A 139 3.23 -8.78 -14.02
N PRO A 140 4.11 -8.37 -13.10
CA PRO A 140 5.18 -9.23 -12.63
C PRO A 140 4.59 -10.44 -11.88
N VAL A 141 5.06 -11.62 -12.26
CA VAL A 141 4.63 -12.90 -11.72
C VAL A 141 5.83 -13.72 -11.32
N VAL A 142 5.78 -14.32 -10.13
CA VAL A 142 6.73 -15.34 -9.68
C VAL A 142 5.99 -16.65 -9.50
N ALA A 143 6.33 -17.64 -10.32
CA ALA A 143 5.79 -18.99 -10.24
C ALA A 143 6.76 -19.88 -9.47
N TYR A 144 6.36 -20.35 -8.29
CA TYR A 144 7.11 -21.31 -7.46
C TYR A 144 6.61 -22.74 -7.73
N TYR A 145 7.53 -23.69 -7.84
CA TYR A 145 7.25 -25.10 -8.08
C TYR A 145 8.31 -25.97 -7.40
N LYS A 146 8.03 -27.25 -7.21
CA LYS A 146 9.01 -28.22 -6.72
C LYS A 146 9.62 -29.02 -7.86
N GLU A 147 10.94 -29.10 -7.89
CA GLU A 147 11.71 -30.01 -8.74
C GLU A 147 12.64 -30.82 -7.83
N GLU A 148 12.50 -32.15 -7.82
CA GLU A 148 13.33 -33.05 -6.98
C GLU A 148 13.35 -32.67 -5.47
N GLU A 149 12.20 -32.27 -4.91
CA GLU A 149 12.01 -31.72 -3.54
C GLU A 149 12.57 -30.32 -3.29
N GLU A 150 13.32 -29.75 -4.22
CA GLU A 150 13.80 -28.37 -4.11
C GLU A 150 12.76 -27.38 -4.62
N MET A 151 12.55 -26.30 -3.86
CA MET A 151 11.71 -25.18 -4.30
C MET A 151 12.46 -24.37 -5.35
N LYS A 152 11.94 -24.35 -6.58
CA LYS A 152 12.42 -23.50 -7.66
C LYS A 152 11.39 -22.42 -7.98
N HIS A 153 11.84 -21.39 -8.71
CA HIS A 153 10.96 -20.32 -9.15
C HIS A 153 11.29 -19.88 -10.58
N LYS A 154 10.30 -19.34 -11.28
CA LYS A 154 10.44 -18.63 -12.55
C LYS A 154 9.75 -17.28 -12.45
N ASN A 155 10.43 -16.25 -12.96
CA ASN A 155 9.91 -14.89 -13.02
C ASN A 155 9.39 -14.62 -14.43
N LEU A 156 8.17 -14.09 -14.53
CA LEU A 156 7.47 -13.80 -15.76
C LEU A 156 6.94 -12.37 -15.68
N ILE A 157 6.81 -11.71 -16.82
CA ILE A 157 6.14 -10.41 -16.93
C ILE A 157 5.07 -10.55 -18.00
N PHE A 158 3.81 -10.33 -17.63
CA PHE A 158 2.73 -10.23 -18.59
C PHE A 158 2.42 -8.77 -18.87
N VAL A 159 1.99 -8.47 -20.10
CA VAL A 159 1.59 -7.12 -20.51
C VAL A 159 0.12 -7.17 -20.87
N SER A 160 -0.68 -6.25 -20.33
CA SER A 160 -2.07 -6.08 -20.72
C SER A 160 -2.40 -4.61 -21.01
N ASP A 161 -3.37 -4.38 -21.86
CA ASP A 161 -4.03 -3.08 -22.07
C ASP A 161 -5.02 -2.71 -20.95
N VAL A 162 -5.31 -3.63 -20.02
CA VAL A 162 -6.15 -3.35 -18.85
C VAL A 162 -5.39 -2.51 -17.82
N THR A 163 -5.80 -1.25 -17.66
CA THR A 163 -5.19 -0.28 -16.74
C THR A 163 -5.80 -0.27 -15.32
N ASP A 164 -6.86 -1.05 -15.10
CA ASP A 164 -7.55 -1.14 -13.82
C ASP A 164 -6.86 -2.16 -12.90
N HIS A 165 -6.29 -1.68 -11.79
CA HIS A 165 -5.69 -2.53 -10.75
C HIS A 165 -6.76 -3.09 -9.82
N ASN A 166 -7.56 -4.03 -10.31
CA ASN A 166 -8.60 -4.70 -9.53
C ASN A 166 -8.38 -6.22 -9.47
N SER A 167 -9.04 -6.88 -8.51
CA SER A 167 -8.97 -8.33 -8.35
C SER A 167 -9.56 -9.11 -9.53
N THR A 168 -10.42 -8.48 -10.34
CA THR A 168 -11.03 -9.10 -11.52
C THR A 168 -9.99 -9.47 -12.57
N VAL A 169 -8.96 -8.64 -12.76
CA VAL A 169 -7.86 -8.95 -13.71
C VAL A 169 -7.13 -10.24 -13.31
N VAL A 170 -6.92 -10.47 -12.01
CA VAL A 170 -6.27 -11.69 -11.51
C VAL A 170 -7.08 -12.93 -11.85
N VAL A 171 -8.38 -12.88 -11.62
CA VAL A 171 -9.28 -14.00 -11.90
C VAL A 171 -9.34 -14.29 -13.40
N GLU A 172 -9.32 -13.25 -14.23
CA GLU A 172 -9.47 -13.39 -15.68
C GLU A 172 -8.20 -13.91 -16.35
N ILE A 173 -7.03 -13.57 -15.80
CA ILE A 173 -5.76 -14.22 -16.18
C ILE A 173 -5.80 -15.73 -15.88
N LEU A 174 -6.40 -16.13 -14.76
CA LEU A 174 -6.51 -17.54 -14.35
C LEU A 174 -7.60 -18.33 -15.10
N LYS A 175 -8.62 -17.67 -15.66
CA LYS A 175 -9.75 -18.31 -16.34
C LYS A 175 -9.48 -18.71 -17.79
N LYS A 176 -8.38 -18.29 -18.41
CA LYS A 176 -8.08 -18.67 -19.80
C LYS A 176 -7.56 -20.12 -19.87
N ASN A 177 -8.50 -21.05 -20.02
CA ASN A 177 -8.32 -22.33 -20.73
C ASN A 177 -9.28 -22.34 -21.93
#